data_AF-A0A6L7YDF3-F1
#
_entry.id   AF-A0A6L7YDF3-F1
#
_cell.length_a   1.000
_cell.length_b   1.000
_cell.length_c   1.000
_cell.angle_alpha   90.00
_cell.angle_beta   90.00
_cell.angle_gamma   90.00
#
_symmetry.space_group_name_H-M   'P 1'
#
loop_
_entity.id
_entity.type
_entity.pdbx_description
1 polymer ?
#
loop_
_entity_poly.entity_id
_entity_poly.type
_entity_poly.pdbx_seq_one_letter_code
_entity_poly.pdbx_strand_id
1 'polypeptide(L)'
;MSVSRRLRMCRQPARWASVGASKCRRNHASTTGWNSMPGAIGGCASVTLSPRRTCVRDVPSQPTLPSRATQPATGRCCVERPCAHDALSHGRRCSMPMSEARLDEFLTEGTKLAVVSTVDRRGHPRSAPVWYEWRDGSVLIFTGRSSLKWRNLQRVPHASVCVDERETPYAGVVIDGPVEEVTEADDPIYDVALRMATRYYGEEEGRAFAEPYHDGSPGTVVFRVRPEHIVSWDYAADV
;
A
#
# COMPACT_ATOMS: atom_id res chain seq x y z
N MET A 1 9.96 -58.76 11.88
CA MET A 1 9.01 -58.32 12.93
C MET A 1 9.29 -56.85 13.24
N SER A 2 8.26 -56.02 13.09
CA SER A 2 8.31 -54.55 12.96
C SER A 2 8.73 -53.84 14.25
N VAL A 3 9.65 -52.87 14.16
CA VAL A 3 10.05 -51.99 15.27
C VAL A 3 9.29 -50.67 15.13
N SER A 4 8.23 -50.51 15.93
CA SER A 4 7.45 -49.27 16.04
C SER A 4 8.24 -48.18 16.78
N ARG A 5 8.52 -47.06 16.10
CA ARG A 5 8.97 -45.81 16.74
C ARG A 5 7.78 -45.06 17.34
N ARG A 6 7.82 -44.82 18.65
CA ARG A 6 6.87 -43.99 19.39
C ARG A 6 7.13 -42.51 19.10
N LEU A 7 6.10 -41.79 18.64
CA LEU A 7 6.03 -40.33 18.64
C LEU A 7 5.76 -39.83 20.07
N ARG A 8 6.61 -38.94 20.58
CA ARG A 8 6.33 -38.18 21.81
C ARG A 8 5.54 -36.93 21.44
N MET A 9 4.27 -36.90 21.84
CA MET A 9 3.47 -35.68 21.92
C MET A 9 4.03 -34.79 23.02
N CYS A 10 4.48 -33.59 22.68
CA CYS A 10 4.80 -32.57 23.67
C CYS A 10 3.51 -31.77 23.96
N ARG A 11 2.90 -32.06 25.11
CA ARG A 11 1.84 -31.24 25.72
C ARG A 11 2.46 -29.95 26.28
N GLN A 12 1.89 -28.79 25.97
CA GLN A 12 2.01 -27.60 26.81
C GLN A 12 0.72 -27.41 27.63
N PRO A 13 0.80 -26.95 28.89
CA PRO A 13 -0.34 -26.76 29.76
C PRO A 13 -0.95 -25.36 29.63
N ALA A 14 -2.26 -25.30 29.38
CA ALA A 14 -3.07 -24.10 29.57
C ALA A 14 -3.77 -24.16 30.93
N ARG A 15 -3.47 -23.21 31.82
CA ARG A 15 -4.33 -22.82 32.95
C ARG A 15 -3.95 -21.40 33.37
N TRP A 16 -4.85 -20.43 33.19
CA TRP A 16 -5.17 -19.39 34.18
C TRP A 16 -6.62 -18.98 33.99
N ALA A 17 -7.24 -18.60 35.10
CA ALA A 17 -8.61 -18.90 35.45
C ALA A 17 -9.67 -17.94 34.89
N SER A 18 -10.86 -18.51 34.72
CA SER A 18 -12.14 -17.84 34.50
C SER A 18 -12.57 -17.02 35.72
N VAL A 19 -12.89 -15.75 35.51
CA VAL A 19 -13.90 -15.02 36.30
C VAL A 19 -15.06 -14.70 35.35
N GLY A 20 -16.24 -15.19 35.71
CA GLY A 20 -17.46 -15.04 34.93
C GLY A 20 -18.29 -13.81 35.29
N ALA A 21 -19.34 -13.66 34.48
CA ALA A 21 -20.45 -12.71 34.50
C ALA A 21 -20.15 -11.38 33.77
N SER A 22 -20.97 -10.89 32.84
CA SER A 22 -22.39 -11.12 32.62
C SER A 22 -22.83 -10.82 31.17
N LYS A 23 -23.92 -11.50 30.79
CA LYS A 23 -24.67 -11.49 29.52
C LYS A 23 -24.67 -10.17 28.73
N CYS A 24 -24.22 -10.23 27.47
CA CYS A 24 -24.79 -9.45 26.39
C CYS A 24 -25.28 -10.41 25.30
N ARG A 25 -26.54 -10.25 24.87
CA ARG A 25 -27.26 -11.18 23.99
C ARG A 25 -26.61 -11.27 22.62
N ARG A 26 -26.59 -12.49 22.09
CA ARG A 26 -26.29 -12.84 20.70
C ARG A 26 -27.31 -12.19 19.77
N ASN A 27 -26.84 -11.49 18.74
CA ASN A 27 -27.49 -11.50 17.43
C ASN A 27 -26.51 -12.13 16.44
N HIS A 28 -26.91 -13.27 15.89
CA HIS A 28 -26.29 -13.89 14.73
C HIS A 28 -26.78 -13.17 13.46
N ALA A 29 -25.85 -12.74 12.63
CA ALA A 29 -26.02 -12.55 11.17
C ALA A 29 -24.61 -12.70 10.59
N SER A 30 -24.22 -13.92 10.22
CA SER A 30 -24.23 -14.44 8.84
C SER A 30 -23.29 -13.67 7.91
N THR A 31 -22.18 -14.34 7.62
CA THR A 31 -21.27 -14.17 6.49
C THR A 31 -21.98 -13.99 5.16
N THR A 32 -21.71 -12.88 4.49
CA THR A 32 -21.80 -12.65 3.04
C THR A 32 -20.84 -11.49 2.77
N GLY A 33 -19.70 -11.71 2.10
CA GLY A 33 -19.67 -11.98 0.67
C GLY A 33 -19.84 -10.64 -0.05
N TRP A 34 -18.73 -10.00 -0.41
CA TRP A 34 -18.73 -8.78 -1.21
C TRP A 34 -19.24 -9.13 -2.60
N ASN A 35 -20.56 -9.04 -2.80
CA ASN A 35 -21.18 -9.05 -4.12
C ASN A 35 -22.41 -8.14 -4.11
N SER A 36 -22.48 -7.30 -5.14
CA SER A 36 -23.65 -6.59 -5.66
C SER A 36 -24.10 -5.30 -4.98
N MET A 37 -23.86 -4.17 -5.66
CA MET A 37 -24.83 -3.08 -5.75
C MET A 37 -24.87 -2.50 -7.18
N PRO A 38 -26.01 -2.55 -7.88
CA PRO A 38 -26.31 -1.65 -8.99
C PRO A 38 -26.96 -0.35 -8.48
N GLY A 39 -26.81 0.73 -9.25
CA GLY A 39 -27.18 2.09 -8.85
C GLY A 39 -28.69 2.35 -8.72
N ALA A 40 -29.03 3.24 -7.79
CA ALA A 40 -30.24 4.07 -7.83
C ALA A 40 -30.06 5.32 -6.95
N ILE A 41 -30.03 6.46 -7.64
CA ILE A 41 -30.57 7.78 -7.31
C ILE A 41 -31.42 7.85 -6.02
N GLY A 42 -31.08 8.75 -5.09
CA GLY A 42 -32.04 9.22 -4.08
C GLY A 42 -31.44 9.74 -2.77
N GLY A 43 -31.61 11.04 -2.53
CA GLY A 43 -31.87 11.55 -1.18
C GLY A 43 -30.67 12.04 -0.36
N CYS A 44 -30.38 13.33 -0.47
CA CYS A 44 -29.73 14.09 0.60
C CYS A 44 -30.54 13.96 1.90
N ALA A 45 -29.93 13.39 2.95
CA ALA A 45 -30.36 13.61 4.33
C ALA A 45 -29.37 14.56 4.98
N SER A 46 -29.71 15.85 4.95
CA SER A 46 -29.10 16.91 5.72
C SER A 46 -29.28 16.64 7.21
N VAL A 47 -28.17 16.49 7.94
CA VAL A 47 -28.18 16.53 9.40
C VAL A 47 -28.22 18.00 9.82
N THR A 48 -29.39 18.46 10.22
CA THR A 48 -29.64 19.81 10.74
C THR A 48 -29.06 19.92 12.14
N LEU A 49 -27.95 20.64 12.31
CA LEU A 49 -27.48 21.10 13.62
C LEU A 49 -28.15 22.44 13.94
N SER A 50 -28.99 22.44 14.97
CA SER A 50 -29.66 23.63 15.52
C SER A 50 -28.64 24.59 16.14
N PRO A 51 -28.80 25.92 16.00
CA PRO A 51 -27.85 26.89 16.51
C PRO A 51 -28.20 27.25 17.96
N ARG A 52 -27.18 27.34 18.84
CA ARG A 52 -27.20 28.34 19.93
C ARG A 52 -25.86 28.47 20.65
N ARG A 53 -25.52 29.75 20.83
CA ARG A 53 -24.68 30.39 21.86
C ARG A 53 -23.18 30.53 21.55
N THR A 54 -22.91 31.66 20.89
CA THR A 54 -21.77 32.54 21.13
C THR A 54 -21.32 32.57 22.59
N CYS A 55 -20.10 32.12 22.81
CA CYS A 55 -19.26 32.57 23.91
C CYS A 55 -17.99 33.15 23.27
N VAL A 56 -17.97 34.47 23.12
CA VAL A 56 -16.74 35.24 22.90
C VAL A 56 -15.94 35.13 24.20
N ARG A 57 -14.75 34.54 24.14
CA ARG A 57 -13.71 34.71 25.15
C ARG A 57 -12.35 34.78 24.45
N ASP A 58 -11.83 36.00 24.46
CA ASP A 58 -10.44 36.44 24.55
C ASP A 58 -9.36 35.61 23.84
N VAL A 59 -8.89 36.22 22.75
CA VAL A 59 -7.64 35.91 22.04
C VAL A 59 -6.46 36.35 22.94
N PRO A 60 -5.56 35.46 23.38
CA PRO A 60 -4.29 35.89 23.91
C PRO A 60 -3.40 36.35 22.75
N SER A 61 -2.91 37.57 22.86
CA SER A 61 -1.97 38.22 21.96
C SER A 61 -0.73 37.37 21.68
N GLN A 62 -0.33 37.33 20.41
CA GLN A 62 0.91 36.71 19.95
C GLN A 62 2.13 37.35 20.63
N PRO A 63 3.16 36.58 21.02
CA PRO A 63 4.46 37.15 21.30
C PRO A 63 5.11 37.61 19.99
N THR A 64 5.46 38.89 19.97
CA THR A 64 6.16 39.59 18.90
C THR A 64 7.54 38.98 18.65
N LEU A 65 7.84 38.68 17.38
CA LEU A 65 9.17 38.32 16.91
C LEU A 65 10.10 39.54 17.03
N PRO A 66 11.30 39.43 17.64
CA PRO A 66 12.27 40.51 17.58
C PRO A 66 12.84 40.66 16.16
N SER A 67 12.88 41.93 15.75
CA SER A 67 13.46 42.45 14.51
C SER A 67 14.93 42.04 14.33
N ARG A 68 15.20 41.36 13.21
CA ARG A 68 16.34 41.53 12.28
C ARG A 68 17.64 42.08 12.91
N ALA A 69 18.51 41.18 13.35
CA ALA A 69 19.93 41.47 13.52
C ALA A 69 20.67 41.19 12.21
N THR A 70 21.24 42.24 11.64
CA THR A 70 22.13 42.22 10.47
C THR A 70 23.41 41.44 10.80
N GLN A 71 23.63 40.29 10.16
CA GLN A 71 24.93 39.60 10.19
C GLN A 71 25.77 40.07 8.99
N PRO A 72 27.05 40.45 9.19
CA PRO A 72 27.93 40.80 8.09
C PRO A 72 28.32 39.56 7.29
N ALA A 73 28.34 39.72 5.97
CA ALA A 73 28.83 38.76 5.01
C ALA A 73 30.36 38.63 5.14
N THR A 74 30.85 37.51 5.66
CA THR A 74 32.21 37.03 5.41
C THR A 74 32.13 35.55 5.07
N GLY A 75 32.49 35.25 3.83
CA GLY A 75 32.12 34.03 3.14
C GLY A 75 32.74 32.74 3.65
N ARG A 76 32.06 31.65 3.29
CA ARG A 76 32.63 30.50 2.58
C ARG A 76 31.44 29.68 2.08
N CYS A 77 31.21 29.65 0.77
CA CYS A 77 30.37 28.63 0.15
C CYS A 77 31.01 27.27 0.46
N CYS A 78 30.39 26.47 1.33
CA CYS A 78 30.68 25.04 1.40
C CYS A 78 29.97 24.36 0.23
N VAL A 79 30.58 24.52 -0.95
CA VAL A 79 30.38 23.60 -2.07
C VAL A 79 31.05 22.27 -1.68
N GLU A 80 30.37 21.16 -1.99
CA GLU A 80 30.85 19.77 -1.99
C GLU A 80 31.13 19.10 -0.64
N ARG A 81 30.14 18.33 -0.15
CA ARG A 81 30.39 16.97 0.33
C ARG A 81 29.23 16.05 -0.11
N PRO A 82 29.48 14.98 -0.90
CA PRO A 82 28.49 13.93 -1.09
C PRO A 82 28.19 13.28 0.26
N CYS A 83 26.96 12.78 0.43
CA CYS A 83 26.50 12.02 1.57
C CYS A 83 27.32 10.71 1.71
N ALA A 84 28.54 10.83 2.20
CA ALA A 84 29.34 9.71 2.65
C ALA A 84 28.86 9.34 4.06
N HIS A 85 28.18 8.21 4.13
CA HIS A 85 28.11 7.29 5.27
C HIS A 85 28.87 7.74 6.53
N ASP A 86 28.17 8.36 7.47
CA ASP A 86 28.58 8.30 8.87
C ASP A 86 27.91 7.09 9.52
N ALA A 87 28.69 6.00 9.48
CA ALA A 87 28.46 4.77 10.17
C ALA A 87 28.55 4.99 11.69
N LEU A 88 27.41 5.29 12.32
CA LEU A 88 27.26 5.16 13.77
C LEU A 88 26.79 3.74 14.14
N SER A 89 27.78 2.86 14.25
CA SER A 89 28.03 1.97 15.39
C SER A 89 26.85 1.22 16.02
N HIS A 90 26.04 0.51 15.23
CA HIS A 90 25.43 -0.77 15.58
C HIS A 90 25.36 -1.57 14.26
N GLY A 91 25.92 -2.79 14.24
CA GLY A 91 26.19 -3.60 13.05
C GLY A 91 24.98 -3.89 12.17
N ARG A 92 24.57 -2.90 11.38
CA ARG A 92 23.65 -3.07 10.26
C ARG A 92 24.43 -3.73 9.14
N ARG A 93 24.22 -5.04 8.95
CA ARG A 93 24.27 -5.57 7.59
C ARG A 93 23.22 -4.81 6.81
N CYS A 94 23.63 -3.82 6.03
CA CYS A 94 22.84 -3.43 4.88
C CYS A 94 22.84 -4.68 4.02
N SER A 95 21.71 -5.41 4.00
CA SER A 95 21.55 -6.53 3.09
C SER A 95 21.84 -6.02 1.68
N MET A 96 22.56 -6.83 0.90
CA MET A 96 22.88 -6.44 -0.46
C MET A 96 21.56 -6.28 -1.24
N PRO A 97 21.45 -5.26 -2.10
CA PRO A 97 20.29 -5.13 -2.97
C PRO A 97 20.15 -6.39 -3.83
N MET A 98 18.91 -6.82 -4.08
CA MET A 98 18.61 -7.96 -4.93
C MET A 98 19.15 -7.72 -6.35
N SER A 99 19.64 -8.78 -7.01
CA SER A 99 19.96 -8.72 -8.44
C SER A 99 18.70 -8.53 -9.27
N GLU A 100 18.82 -8.06 -10.52
CA GLU A 100 17.68 -7.87 -11.42
C GLU A 100 16.84 -9.15 -11.59
N ALA A 101 17.50 -10.29 -11.82
CA ALA A 101 16.82 -11.57 -11.94
C ALA A 101 16.05 -11.96 -10.66
N ARG A 102 16.62 -11.66 -9.48
CA ARG A 102 15.98 -11.94 -8.19
C ARG A 102 14.83 -10.98 -7.89
N LEU A 103 14.92 -9.73 -8.34
CA LEU A 103 13.81 -8.77 -8.29
C LEU A 103 12.63 -9.23 -9.15
N ASP A 104 12.90 -9.63 -10.39
CA ASP A 104 11.87 -10.14 -11.31
C ASP A 104 11.18 -11.37 -10.74
N GLU A 105 11.95 -12.33 -10.22
CA GLU A 105 11.41 -13.51 -9.53
C GLU A 105 10.55 -13.10 -8.32
N PHE A 106 11.07 -12.24 -7.44
CA PHE A 106 10.35 -11.83 -6.22
C PHE A 106 9.01 -11.14 -6.49
N LEU A 107 8.94 -10.32 -7.55
CA LEU A 107 7.74 -9.60 -7.96
C LEU A 107 6.76 -10.46 -8.78
N THR A 108 7.23 -11.59 -9.35
CA THR A 108 6.39 -12.49 -10.14
C THR A 108 5.96 -13.76 -9.39
N GLU A 109 6.70 -14.16 -8.36
CA GLU A 109 6.38 -15.33 -7.55
C GLU A 109 5.18 -15.06 -6.61
N GLY A 110 4.31 -16.06 -6.47
CA GLY A 110 3.17 -16.04 -5.54
C GLY A 110 2.19 -14.89 -5.73
N THR A 111 1.41 -14.60 -4.68
CA THR A 111 0.31 -13.62 -4.68
C THR A 111 0.51 -12.57 -3.60
N LYS A 112 1.60 -11.81 -3.72
CA LYS A 112 1.91 -10.73 -2.78
C LYS A 112 1.02 -9.51 -3.03
N LEU A 113 0.60 -8.80 -1.98
CA LEU A 113 -0.05 -7.50 -2.11
C LEU A 113 0.99 -6.40 -2.15
N ALA A 114 0.81 -5.42 -3.04
CA ALA A 114 1.57 -4.18 -3.00
C ALA A 114 0.87 -3.14 -2.12
N VAL A 115 1.63 -2.19 -1.60
CA VAL A 115 1.11 -0.95 -0.99
C VAL A 115 1.51 0.21 -1.89
N VAL A 116 0.54 0.81 -2.57
CA VAL A 116 0.76 2.01 -3.38
C VAL A 116 0.53 3.26 -2.54
N SER A 117 1.51 4.15 -2.54
CA SER A 117 1.50 5.43 -1.84
C SER A 117 1.44 6.58 -2.85
N THR A 118 0.50 7.49 -2.62
CA THR A 118 0.26 8.69 -3.44
C THR A 118 0.20 9.91 -2.54
N VAL A 119 0.28 11.11 -3.11
CA VAL A 119 0.19 12.37 -2.34
C VAL A 119 -1.17 13.02 -2.57
N ASP A 120 -1.88 13.36 -1.50
CA ASP A 120 -3.16 14.07 -1.63
C ASP A 120 -3.00 15.57 -1.90
N ARG A 121 -4.13 16.25 -2.13
CA ARG A 121 -4.18 17.70 -2.40
C ARG A 121 -3.58 18.59 -1.31
N ARG A 122 -3.37 18.07 -0.10
CA ARG A 122 -2.78 18.78 1.05
C ARG A 122 -1.30 18.41 1.25
N GLY A 123 -0.72 17.58 0.38
CA GLY A 123 0.64 17.09 0.53
C GLY A 123 0.77 15.90 1.48
N HIS A 124 -0.33 15.30 1.95
CA HIS A 124 -0.26 14.16 2.87
C HIS A 124 -0.13 12.84 2.11
N PRO A 125 0.67 11.88 2.61
CA PRO A 125 0.77 10.56 2.01
C PRO A 125 -0.53 9.77 2.20
N ARG A 126 -0.90 9.03 1.15
CA ARG A 126 -2.07 8.15 1.09
C ARG A 126 -1.63 6.79 0.56
N SER A 127 -1.55 5.82 1.47
CA SER A 127 -1.16 4.44 1.16
C SER A 127 -2.40 3.55 1.15
N ALA A 128 -2.49 2.63 0.18
CA ALA A 128 -3.49 1.57 0.22
C ALA A 128 -2.95 0.27 -0.38
N PRO A 129 -3.33 -0.89 0.19
CA PRO A 129 -2.99 -2.18 -0.41
C PRO A 129 -3.72 -2.34 -1.75
N VAL A 130 -3.03 -2.92 -2.72
CA VAL A 130 -3.53 -3.17 -4.07
C VAL A 130 -2.95 -4.48 -4.62
N TRP A 131 -3.66 -5.06 -5.57
CA TRP A 131 -3.05 -6.03 -6.48
C TRP A 131 -2.15 -5.31 -7.46
N TYR A 132 -1.16 -6.06 -7.94
CA TYR A 132 -0.23 -5.59 -8.95
C TYR A 132 0.17 -6.72 -9.89
N GLU A 133 0.69 -6.31 -11.04
CA GLU A 133 1.40 -7.15 -12.00
C GLU A 133 2.76 -6.50 -12.26
N TRP A 134 3.82 -7.30 -12.23
CA TRP A 134 5.14 -6.87 -12.69
C TRP A 134 5.33 -7.35 -14.13
N ARG A 135 5.45 -6.41 -15.06
CA ARG A 135 5.57 -6.70 -16.49
C ARG A 135 6.34 -5.61 -17.18
N ASP A 136 7.21 -5.99 -18.12
CA ASP A 136 8.02 -5.07 -18.94
C ASP A 136 8.80 -4.05 -18.08
N GLY A 137 9.33 -4.52 -16.94
CA GLY A 137 10.09 -3.70 -16.00
C GLY A 137 9.28 -2.61 -15.29
N SER A 138 7.94 -2.72 -15.25
CA SER A 138 7.06 -1.75 -14.60
C SER A 138 5.99 -2.44 -13.73
N VAL A 139 5.47 -1.71 -12.75
CA VAL A 139 4.35 -2.17 -11.93
C VAL A 139 3.04 -1.70 -12.55
N LEU A 140 2.18 -2.62 -12.98
CA LEU A 140 0.82 -2.29 -13.40
C LEU A 140 -0.17 -2.45 -12.24
N ILE A 141 -1.10 -1.50 -12.14
CA ILE A 141 -2.20 -1.50 -11.17
C ILE A 141 -3.46 -1.06 -11.91
N PHE A 142 -4.59 -1.74 -11.67
CA PHE A 142 -5.89 -1.28 -12.12
C PHE A 142 -6.77 -0.82 -10.94
N THR A 143 -7.58 0.22 -11.16
CA THR A 143 -8.49 0.75 -10.15
C THR A 143 -9.63 1.54 -10.79
N GLY A 144 -10.64 1.91 -10.00
CA GLY A 144 -11.68 2.81 -10.47
C GLY A 144 -11.16 4.24 -10.69
N ARG A 145 -11.58 4.89 -11.76
CA ARG A 145 -11.26 6.30 -12.09
C ARG A 145 -11.71 7.29 -11.02
N SER A 146 -12.73 6.95 -10.23
CA SER A 146 -13.20 7.78 -9.12
C SER A 146 -12.36 7.63 -7.84
N SER A 147 -11.42 6.66 -7.80
CA SER A 147 -10.63 6.36 -6.61
C SER A 147 -9.79 7.54 -6.14
N LEU A 148 -9.51 7.59 -4.83
CA LEU A 148 -8.65 8.63 -4.27
C LEU A 148 -7.23 8.57 -4.85
N LYS A 149 -6.67 7.36 -5.01
CA LYS A 149 -5.33 7.15 -5.58
C LYS A 149 -5.24 7.68 -7.01
N TRP A 150 -6.22 7.40 -7.87
CA TRP A 150 -6.20 7.90 -9.25
C TRP A 150 -6.32 9.43 -9.29
N ARG A 151 -7.25 10.01 -8.53
CA ARG A 151 -7.38 11.47 -8.44
C ARG A 151 -6.15 12.16 -7.86
N ASN A 152 -5.35 11.47 -7.05
CA ASN A 152 -4.06 11.98 -6.58
C ASN A 152 -3.02 11.94 -7.69
N LEU A 153 -2.93 10.83 -8.42
CA LEU A 153 -2.01 10.62 -9.53
C LEU A 153 -2.24 11.58 -10.70
N GLN A 154 -3.50 11.94 -10.98
CA GLN A 154 -3.82 12.98 -11.97
C GLN A 154 -3.28 14.37 -11.60
N ARG A 155 -2.92 14.62 -10.34
CA ARG A 155 -2.32 15.88 -9.88
C ARG A 155 -0.81 15.79 -9.71
N VAL A 156 -0.36 14.68 -9.13
CA VAL A 156 1.06 14.39 -8.90
C VAL A 156 1.31 13.00 -9.49
N PRO A 157 1.75 12.91 -10.76
CA PRO A 157 1.88 11.65 -11.50
C PRO A 157 3.13 10.87 -11.09
N HIS A 158 3.25 10.62 -9.79
CA HIS A 158 4.37 9.91 -9.19
C HIS A 158 3.84 9.06 -8.02
N ALA A 159 4.31 7.83 -7.94
CA ALA A 159 3.91 6.88 -6.91
C ALA A 159 5.13 6.22 -6.27
N SER A 160 4.92 5.71 -5.07
CA SER A 160 5.81 4.74 -4.43
C SER A 160 5.03 3.44 -4.24
N VAL A 161 5.61 2.32 -4.64
CA VAL A 161 5.03 0.98 -4.52
C VAL A 161 5.94 0.13 -3.66
N CYS A 162 5.42 -0.36 -2.53
CA CYS A 162 6.12 -1.31 -1.68
C CYS A 162 5.51 -2.71 -1.86
N VAL A 163 6.35 -3.71 -2.10
CA VAL A 163 5.98 -5.12 -2.06
C VAL A 163 6.87 -5.80 -1.03
N ASP A 164 6.26 -6.46 -0.05
CA ASP A 164 6.95 -7.12 1.04
C ASP A 164 6.52 -8.59 1.18
N GLU A 165 7.47 -9.43 1.61
CA GLU A 165 7.18 -10.73 2.19
C GLU A 165 6.76 -10.53 3.65
N ARG A 166 5.58 -11.04 4.00
CA ARG A 166 4.95 -10.79 5.30
C ARG A 166 5.36 -11.82 6.34
N GLU A 167 5.93 -12.92 5.90
CA GLU A 167 6.44 -13.98 6.75
C GLU A 167 7.97 -13.98 6.80
N THR A 168 8.55 -14.56 7.85
CA THR A 168 10.01 -14.68 7.97
C THR A 168 10.53 -15.84 7.10
N PRO A 169 11.67 -15.71 6.43
CA PRO A 169 12.56 -14.54 6.38
C PRO A 169 12.00 -13.39 5.54
N TYR A 170 12.07 -12.16 6.06
CA TYR A 170 11.52 -11.00 5.38
C TYR A 170 12.34 -10.61 4.14
N ALA A 171 11.65 -10.18 3.10
CA ALA A 171 12.22 -9.56 1.92
C ALA A 171 11.29 -8.44 1.44
N GLY A 172 11.80 -7.50 0.66
CA GLY A 172 10.95 -6.43 0.16
C GLY A 172 11.62 -5.58 -0.89
N VAL A 173 10.77 -4.92 -1.66
CA VAL A 173 11.12 -4.03 -2.77
C VAL A 173 10.25 -2.79 -2.67
N VAL A 174 10.87 -1.62 -2.74
CA VAL A 174 10.22 -0.32 -2.90
C VAL A 174 10.62 0.24 -4.26
N ILE A 175 9.62 0.57 -5.07
CA ILE A 175 9.77 1.16 -6.40
C ILE A 175 9.13 2.54 -6.38
N ASP A 176 9.94 3.55 -6.68
CA ASP A 176 9.49 4.92 -6.84
C ASP A 176 9.61 5.34 -8.30
N GLY A 177 8.61 6.06 -8.80
CA GLY A 177 8.73 6.70 -10.10
C GLY A 177 7.42 7.25 -10.68
N PRO A 178 7.49 7.73 -11.93
CA PRO A 178 6.37 8.36 -12.60
C PRO A 178 5.28 7.35 -12.95
N VAL A 179 4.05 7.87 -13.02
CA VAL A 179 2.87 7.09 -13.37
C VAL A 179 2.33 7.52 -14.72
N GLU A 180 2.07 6.53 -15.56
CA GLU A 180 1.46 6.70 -16.89
C GLU A 180 0.18 5.87 -16.96
N GLU A 181 -0.90 6.46 -17.49
CA GLU A 181 -2.11 5.72 -17.83
C GLU A 181 -1.80 4.75 -18.98
N VAL A 182 -2.24 3.50 -18.85
CA VAL A 182 -2.19 2.52 -19.93
C VAL A 182 -3.48 2.62 -20.73
N THR A 183 -3.35 2.84 -22.03
CA THR A 183 -4.53 2.99 -22.90
C THR A 183 -5.12 1.62 -23.25
N GLU A 184 -6.42 1.59 -23.57
CA GLU A 184 -7.10 0.38 -24.07
C GLU A 184 -6.45 -0.19 -25.35
N ALA A 185 -5.72 0.64 -26.11
CA ALA A 185 -5.00 0.20 -27.30
C ALA A 185 -3.66 -0.49 -26.97
N ASP A 186 -3.03 -0.12 -25.85
CA ASP A 186 -1.73 -0.68 -25.44
C ASP A 186 -1.90 -1.99 -24.67
N ASP A 187 -2.84 -2.05 -23.72
CA ASP A 187 -3.18 -3.25 -22.95
C ASP A 187 -4.66 -3.15 -22.52
N PRO A 188 -5.59 -3.91 -23.15
CA PRO A 188 -7.00 -3.84 -22.84
C PRO A 188 -7.28 -4.09 -21.36
N ILE A 189 -8.21 -3.33 -20.76
CA ILE A 189 -8.50 -3.46 -19.33
C ILE A 189 -8.93 -4.90 -18.97
N TYR A 190 -9.67 -5.55 -19.86
CA TYR A 190 -10.07 -6.95 -19.71
C TYR A 190 -8.86 -7.88 -19.56
N ASP A 191 -7.85 -7.75 -20.43
CA ASP A 191 -6.68 -8.62 -20.42
C ASP A 191 -5.85 -8.42 -19.15
N VAL A 192 -5.66 -7.18 -18.71
CA VAL A 192 -5.00 -6.86 -17.44
C VAL A 192 -5.76 -7.45 -16.26
N ALA A 193 -7.08 -7.23 -16.22
CA ALA A 193 -7.94 -7.75 -15.16
C ALA A 193 -7.92 -9.28 -15.12
N LEU A 194 -7.99 -9.95 -16.27
CA LEU A 194 -7.93 -11.41 -16.38
C LEU A 194 -6.60 -11.97 -15.90
N ARG A 195 -5.47 -11.41 -16.35
CA ARG A 195 -4.14 -11.89 -15.92
C ARG A 195 -3.94 -11.72 -14.42
N MET A 196 -4.25 -10.54 -13.89
CA MET A 196 -4.15 -10.30 -12.45
C MET A 196 -5.12 -11.20 -11.68
N ALA A 197 -6.41 -11.23 -12.03
CA ALA A 197 -7.37 -12.03 -11.30
C ALA A 197 -7.05 -13.53 -11.35
N THR A 198 -6.55 -14.04 -12.49
CA THR A 198 -6.06 -15.42 -12.60
C THR A 198 -4.89 -15.68 -11.66
N ARG A 199 -3.95 -14.73 -11.53
CA ARG A 199 -2.84 -14.84 -10.57
C ARG A 199 -3.33 -14.89 -9.13
N TYR A 200 -4.28 -14.03 -8.74
CA TYR A 200 -4.68 -13.87 -7.33
C TYR A 200 -5.80 -14.82 -6.87
N TYR A 201 -6.72 -15.19 -7.76
CA TYR A 201 -7.87 -16.05 -7.44
C TYR A 201 -7.81 -17.43 -8.09
N GLY A 202 -6.94 -17.66 -9.09
CA GLY A 202 -6.94 -18.88 -9.89
C GLY A 202 -7.76 -18.73 -11.18
N GLU A 203 -7.73 -19.76 -12.03
CA GLU A 203 -8.23 -19.65 -13.41
C GLU A 203 -9.76 -19.48 -13.51
N GLU A 204 -10.53 -20.23 -12.73
CA GLU A 204 -12.00 -20.19 -12.79
C GLU A 204 -12.54 -18.89 -12.19
N GLU A 205 -12.19 -18.60 -10.93
CA GLU A 205 -12.61 -17.39 -10.23
C GLU A 205 -12.01 -16.12 -10.84
N GLY A 206 -10.79 -16.20 -11.38
CA GLY A 206 -10.14 -15.10 -12.08
C GLY A 206 -10.88 -14.70 -13.34
N ARG A 207 -11.33 -15.68 -14.14
CA ARG A 207 -12.15 -15.43 -15.33
C ARG A 207 -13.50 -14.81 -14.96
N ALA A 208 -14.17 -15.35 -13.94
CA ALA A 208 -15.43 -14.81 -13.45
C ALA A 208 -15.29 -13.35 -12.95
N PHE A 209 -14.16 -13.02 -12.30
CA PHE A 209 -13.85 -11.65 -11.88
C PHE A 209 -13.61 -10.69 -13.06
N ALA A 210 -12.99 -11.17 -14.13
CA ALA A 210 -12.62 -10.36 -15.29
C ALA A 210 -13.79 -10.11 -16.26
N GLU A 211 -14.82 -10.96 -16.25
CA GLU A 211 -15.98 -10.89 -17.15
C GLU A 211 -16.60 -9.47 -17.25
N PRO A 212 -16.82 -8.71 -16.17
CA PRO A 212 -17.42 -7.37 -16.24
C PRO A 212 -16.57 -6.33 -16.99
N TYR A 213 -15.32 -6.64 -17.32
CA TYR A 213 -14.41 -5.73 -18.05
C TYR A 213 -14.37 -6.02 -19.56
N HIS A 214 -15.02 -7.09 -20.04
CA HIS A 214 -14.95 -7.58 -21.42
C HIS A 214 -15.34 -6.53 -22.47
N ASP A 215 -16.41 -5.77 -22.23
CA ASP A 215 -16.93 -4.76 -23.18
C ASP A 215 -16.29 -3.37 -22.98
N GLY A 216 -15.14 -3.32 -22.30
CA GLY A 216 -14.50 -2.10 -21.85
C GLY A 216 -15.12 -1.59 -20.55
N SER A 217 -14.28 -1.02 -19.69
CA SER A 217 -14.71 -0.53 -18.38
C SER A 217 -14.38 0.95 -18.26
N PRO A 218 -15.26 1.86 -18.74
CA PRO A 218 -14.98 3.30 -18.74
C PRO A 218 -14.80 3.87 -17.32
N GLY A 219 -15.31 3.17 -16.29
CA GLY A 219 -15.10 3.51 -14.89
C GLY A 219 -13.75 3.05 -14.32
N THR A 220 -12.96 2.30 -15.07
CA THR A 220 -11.69 1.70 -14.65
C THR A 220 -10.53 2.34 -15.39
N VAL A 221 -9.37 2.34 -14.75
CA VAL A 221 -8.10 2.77 -15.31
C VAL A 221 -7.02 1.79 -14.91
N VAL A 222 -6.15 1.48 -15.87
CA VAL A 222 -4.89 0.79 -15.64
C VAL A 222 -3.80 1.85 -15.72
N PHE A 223 -2.87 1.82 -14.78
CA PHE A 223 -1.70 2.69 -14.82
C PHE A 223 -0.44 1.90 -14.49
N ARG A 224 0.67 2.29 -15.09
CA ARG A 224 1.99 1.73 -14.83
C ARG A 224 2.83 2.70 -14.01
N VAL A 225 3.57 2.17 -13.04
CA VAL A 225 4.63 2.88 -12.33
C VAL A 225 5.95 2.45 -12.94
N ARG A 226 6.65 3.38 -13.59
CA ARG A 226 7.96 3.13 -14.18
C ARG A 226 9.02 3.32 -13.09
N PRO A 227 9.92 2.36 -12.86
CA PRO A 227 10.96 2.53 -11.86
C PRO A 227 11.95 3.64 -12.25
N GLU A 228 12.08 4.66 -11.40
CA GLU A 228 13.22 5.59 -11.39
C GLU A 228 14.19 5.25 -10.26
N HIS A 229 13.65 4.80 -9.13
CA HIS A 229 14.42 4.33 -7.99
C HIS A 229 13.87 3.00 -7.48
N ILE A 230 14.78 2.05 -7.23
CA ILE A 230 14.46 0.76 -6.63
C ILE A 230 15.33 0.59 -5.39
N VAL A 231 14.69 0.28 -4.27
CA VAL A 231 15.35 -0.14 -3.03
C VAL A 231 14.86 -1.54 -2.70
N SER A 232 15.78 -2.47 -2.47
CA SER A 232 15.43 -3.86 -2.18
C SER A 232 16.28 -4.45 -1.07
N TRP A 233 15.71 -5.44 -0.39
CA TRP A 233 16.37 -6.23 0.64
C TRP A 233 15.83 -7.65 0.63
N ASP A 234 16.70 -8.62 0.88
CA ASP A 234 16.32 -10.02 1.06
C ASP A 234 17.11 -10.60 2.24
N TYR A 235 16.45 -10.78 3.39
CA TYR A 235 17.11 -11.35 4.57
C TYR A 235 17.19 -12.88 4.54
N ALA A 236 16.56 -13.55 3.56
CA ALA A 236 16.74 -14.99 3.34
C ALA A 236 18.13 -15.29 2.77
N ALA A 237 18.74 -14.33 2.07
CA ALA A 237 20.10 -14.44 1.56
C ALA A 237 21.18 -14.27 2.64
N ASP A 238 20.81 -13.77 3.83
CA ASP A 238 21.72 -13.50 4.94
C ASP A 238 21.81 -14.64 5.97
N VAL A 239 21.01 -15.70 5.83
CA VAL A 239 20.89 -16.84 6.78
C VAL A 239 21.58 -18.12 6.31
#